data_AF-A0AAV8XG51-F1
#
_entry.id   AF-A0AAV8XG51-F1
#
_cell.length_a   1.000
_cell.length_b   1.000
_cell.length_c   1.000
_cell.angle_alpha   90.00
_cell.angle_beta   90.00
_cell.angle_gamma   90.00
#
_symmetry.space_group_name_H-M   'P 1'
#
loop_
_entity.id
_entity.type
_entity.pdbx_description
1 polymer ?
#
loop_
_entity_poly.entity_id
_entity_poly.type
_entity_poly.pdbx_seq_one_letter_code
_entity_poly.pdbx_strand_id
1 'polypeptide(L)'
;MPGHNSIRISPSGLGLPDKAYYYRDEDDQEYISDVIRYLSTARNEATKFGTDMFSYEKRIAEITPDSISQQNPITTYNSVSISELKETNLCKKWHKFSKKLEEKRLTNSAPEETMMFYALADVPTVEYSSSDHTIIIPRSLLTEPTFKDSYPSSIIYGRLGVEIAEAVVSSVLPYGSLWTADRKILSPFHMTVEESIRTVQSSNKCLSDHISNLNLEIPYDTANETALKTLKHVSAISIANEALTISLEKAEHIHQPSLESYEDSNIFFIIFS
;
A
#
# COMPACT_ATOMS: atom_id res chain seq x y z
N MET A 1 -15.22 -11.88 8.68
CA MET A 1 -15.23 -13.34 8.93
C MET A 1 -14.98 -14.03 7.60
N PRO A 2 -14.08 -15.02 7.52
CA PRO A 2 -13.82 -15.74 6.28
C PRO A 2 -15.10 -16.38 5.73
N GLY A 3 -15.28 -16.34 4.41
CA GLY A 3 -16.46 -16.87 3.73
C GLY A 3 -17.71 -15.97 3.79
N HIS A 4 -17.62 -14.78 4.39
CA HIS A 4 -18.70 -13.80 4.42
C HIS A 4 -18.21 -12.46 3.88
N ASN A 5 -18.97 -11.88 2.94
CA ASN A 5 -18.68 -10.56 2.41
C ASN A 5 -18.83 -9.52 3.53
N SER A 6 -17.81 -8.69 3.73
CA SER A 6 -17.86 -7.54 4.63
C SER A 6 -17.85 -6.25 3.82
N ILE A 7 -18.68 -5.29 4.22
CA ILE A 7 -18.65 -3.94 3.65
C ILE A 7 -17.64 -3.13 4.45
N ARG A 8 -16.57 -2.68 3.78
CA ARG A 8 -15.61 -1.75 4.38
C ARG A 8 -16.04 -0.32 4.06
N ILE A 9 -16.12 0.51 5.09
CA ILE A 9 -16.35 1.95 4.95
C ILE A 9 -15.09 2.64 5.45
N SER A 10 -14.43 3.39 4.58
CA SER A 10 -13.27 4.22 4.92
C SER A 10 -13.57 5.67 4.58
N PRO A 11 -13.02 6.64 5.32
CA PRO A 11 -13.08 8.03 4.92
C PRO A 11 -12.40 8.22 3.56
N SER A 12 -12.83 9.26 2.83
CA SER A 12 -12.08 9.71 1.66
C SER A 12 -10.73 10.25 2.10
N GLY A 13 -9.71 10.12 1.24
CA GLY A 13 -8.39 10.69 1.48
C GLY A 13 -8.46 12.20 1.73
N LEU A 14 -7.42 12.74 2.36
CA LEU A 14 -7.25 14.17 2.57
C LEU A 14 -6.73 14.83 1.28
N GLY A 15 -7.02 16.13 1.07
CA GLY A 15 -6.50 16.89 -0.06
C GLY A 15 -4.98 17.14 0.04
N LEU A 16 -4.44 17.17 1.27
CA LEU A 16 -3.01 17.23 1.54
C LEU A 16 -2.45 15.83 1.87
N PRO A 17 -1.14 15.60 1.63
CA PRO A 17 -0.55 14.26 1.75
C PRO A 17 -0.64 13.62 3.14
N ASP A 18 -0.62 14.43 4.20
CA ASP A 18 -0.72 13.96 5.58
C ASP A 18 -1.53 14.93 6.45
N LYS A 19 -2.18 14.41 7.50
CA LYS A 19 -2.95 15.22 8.44
C LYS A 19 -2.12 16.31 9.13
N ALA A 20 -0.82 16.11 9.30
CA ALA A 20 0.11 17.05 9.92
C ALA A 20 0.13 18.41 9.19
N TYR A 21 -0.08 18.43 7.87
CA TYR A 21 -0.11 19.67 7.09
C TYR A 21 -1.27 20.61 7.49
N TYR A 22 -2.39 20.08 8.00
CA TYR A 22 -3.51 20.91 8.47
C TYR A 22 -3.22 21.62 9.81
N TYR A 23 -2.09 21.31 10.44
CA TYR A 23 -1.63 21.91 11.70
C TYR A 23 -0.32 22.71 11.54
N ARG A 24 0.23 22.78 10.32
CA ARG A 24 1.36 23.66 9.97
C ARG A 24 0.86 25.08 9.66
N ASP A 25 1.79 25.99 9.41
CA ASP A 25 1.54 27.42 9.17
C ASP A 25 0.65 27.69 7.94
N GLU A 26 0.23 28.95 7.75
CA GLU A 26 -0.82 29.37 6.80
C GLU A 26 -0.55 29.05 5.30
N ASP A 27 0.69 28.73 4.93
CA ASP A 27 1.11 28.46 3.54
C ASP A 27 0.33 27.28 2.90
N ASP A 28 0.00 26.24 3.69
CA ASP A 28 -0.72 25.06 3.20
C ASP A 28 -2.21 25.35 2.89
N GLN A 29 -2.79 26.38 3.54
CA GLN A 29 -4.13 26.86 3.25
C GLN A 29 -4.17 27.65 1.93
N GLU A 30 -3.09 28.37 1.62
CA GLU A 30 -2.95 29.09 0.35
C GLU A 30 -2.92 28.12 -0.83
N TYR A 31 -2.23 26.99 -0.70
CA TYR A 31 -2.19 25.94 -1.74
C TYR A 31 -3.59 25.45 -2.15
N ILE A 32 -4.43 25.05 -1.18
CA ILE A 32 -5.81 24.61 -1.47
C ILE A 32 -6.62 25.74 -2.13
N SER A 33 -6.44 26.97 -1.64
CA SER A 33 -7.12 28.14 -2.19
C SER A 33 -6.72 28.44 -3.63
N ASP A 34 -5.45 28.24 -3.99
CA ASP A 34 -4.91 28.48 -5.32
C ASP A 34 -5.32 27.41 -6.33
N VAL A 35 -5.35 26.13 -5.94
CA VAL A 35 -5.95 25.07 -6.76
C VAL A 35 -7.41 25.40 -7.08
N ILE A 36 -8.17 25.87 -6.08
CA ILE A 36 -9.58 26.24 -6.27
C ILE A 36 -9.75 27.49 -7.14
N ARG A 37 -8.85 28.48 -7.01
CA ARG A 37 -8.84 29.65 -7.91
C ARG A 37 -8.53 29.28 -9.34
N TYR A 38 -7.67 28.28 -9.56
CA TYR A 38 -7.35 27.80 -10.91
C TYR A 38 -8.54 27.04 -11.54
N LEU A 39 -9.27 26.27 -10.73
CA LEU A 39 -10.39 25.45 -11.18
C LEU A 39 -11.73 26.21 -11.29
N SER A 40 -11.88 27.37 -10.66
CA SER A 40 -13.14 28.12 -10.62
C SER A 40 -13.08 29.44 -11.41
N THR A 41 -14.23 29.85 -11.95
CA THR A 41 -14.36 31.04 -12.80
C THR A 41 -14.52 32.36 -12.04
N ALA A 42 -14.79 32.35 -10.73
CA ALA A 42 -15.03 33.56 -9.92
C ALA A 42 -14.10 33.64 -8.69
N ARG A 43 -13.07 34.51 -8.76
CA ARG A 43 -12.00 34.64 -7.73
C ARG A 43 -12.51 34.89 -6.30
N ASN A 44 -13.58 35.64 -6.12
CA ASN A 44 -14.09 36.00 -4.78
C ASN A 44 -14.84 34.84 -4.11
N GLU A 45 -15.50 33.99 -4.90
CA GLU A 45 -16.15 32.78 -4.40
C GLU A 45 -15.13 31.67 -4.15
N ALA A 46 -14.07 31.62 -4.97
CA ALA A 46 -12.96 30.67 -4.87
C ALA A 46 -12.23 30.75 -3.52
N THR A 47 -11.90 31.95 -3.06
CA THR A 47 -11.18 32.12 -1.78
C THR A 47 -12.03 31.72 -0.58
N LYS A 48 -13.31 32.12 -0.56
CA LYS A 48 -14.22 31.69 0.51
C LYS A 48 -14.41 30.17 0.50
N PHE A 49 -14.62 29.58 -0.68
CA PHE A 49 -14.76 28.15 -0.83
C PHE A 49 -13.48 27.39 -0.42
N GLY A 50 -12.30 27.91 -0.74
CA GLY A 50 -11.02 27.33 -0.32
C GLY A 50 -10.85 27.30 1.19
N THR A 51 -11.16 28.40 1.89
CA THR A 51 -11.14 28.43 3.36
C THR A 51 -12.17 27.48 3.97
N ASP A 52 -13.38 27.44 3.43
CA ASP A 52 -14.44 26.54 3.90
C ASP A 52 -14.05 25.06 3.67
N MET A 53 -13.42 24.75 2.54
CA MET A 53 -12.92 23.42 2.21
C MET A 53 -11.77 23.00 3.13
N PHE A 54 -10.76 23.86 3.31
CA PHE A 54 -9.64 23.59 4.23
C PHE A 54 -10.15 23.35 5.66
N SER A 55 -11.09 24.17 6.14
CA SER A 55 -11.69 24.00 7.47
C SER A 55 -12.54 22.73 7.59
N TYR A 56 -13.16 22.28 6.49
CA TYR A 56 -13.86 21.02 6.43
C TYR A 56 -12.90 19.83 6.49
N GLU A 57 -11.85 19.83 5.66
CA GLU A 57 -10.84 18.79 5.63
C GLU A 57 -10.03 18.71 6.93
N LYS A 58 -9.74 19.85 7.59
CA LYS A 58 -9.09 19.87 8.90
C LYS A 58 -9.88 19.11 9.96
N ARG A 59 -11.21 19.21 9.96
CA ARG A 59 -12.08 18.41 10.87
C ARG A 59 -12.07 16.93 10.53
N ILE A 60 -11.88 16.56 9.26
CA ILE A 60 -11.68 15.16 8.86
C ILE A 60 -10.31 14.68 9.34
N ALA A 61 -9.27 15.50 9.17
CA ALA A 61 -7.91 15.22 9.60
C ALA A 61 -7.82 14.96 11.12
N GLU A 62 -8.60 15.69 11.94
CA GLU A 62 -8.69 15.50 13.40
C GLU A 62 -9.16 14.09 13.81
N ILE A 63 -10.11 13.52 13.08
CA ILE A 63 -10.64 12.17 13.35
C ILE A 63 -9.91 11.08 12.57
N THR A 64 -8.97 11.46 11.71
CA THR A 64 -8.20 10.52 10.88
C THR A 64 -7.02 9.97 11.69
N PRO A 65 -6.90 8.64 11.85
CA PRO A 65 -5.73 8.03 12.50
C PRO A 65 -4.44 8.42 11.77
N ASP A 66 -3.33 8.50 12.50
CA ASP A 66 -1.99 8.64 11.90
C ASP A 66 -1.64 7.46 10.98
N SER A 67 -0.69 7.66 10.08
CA SER A 67 -0.30 6.69 9.05
C SER A 67 0.15 5.35 9.65
N ILE A 68 0.90 5.35 10.76
CA ILE A 68 1.28 4.13 11.50
C ILE A 68 0.04 3.37 11.99
N SER A 69 -0.91 4.07 12.59
CA SER A 69 -2.17 3.50 13.07
C SER A 69 -3.09 3.03 11.93
N GLN A 70 -3.00 3.61 10.73
CA GLN A 70 -3.75 3.14 9.56
C GLN A 70 -3.18 1.82 8.99
N GLN A 71 -1.86 1.65 9.04
CA GLN A 71 -1.20 0.43 8.60
C GLN A 71 -1.46 -0.75 9.54
N ASN A 72 -1.79 -0.47 10.80
CA ASN A 72 -2.12 -1.50 11.76
C ASN A 72 -3.57 -2.01 11.55
N PRO A 73 -3.76 -3.27 11.16
CA PRO A 73 -5.10 -3.83 10.93
C PRO A 73 -5.93 -3.97 12.21
N ILE A 74 -5.30 -3.92 13.40
CA ILE A 74 -5.97 -4.00 14.70
C ILE A 74 -6.71 -2.70 15.01
N THR A 75 -6.02 -1.57 14.87
CA THR A 75 -6.56 -0.21 15.13
C THR A 75 -7.62 0.19 14.12
N THR A 76 -7.60 -0.42 12.93
CA THR A 76 -8.61 -0.22 11.88
C THR A 76 -9.77 -1.23 11.93
N TYR A 77 -9.71 -2.23 12.81
CA TYR A 77 -10.77 -3.23 12.97
C TYR A 77 -11.92 -2.71 13.85
N ASN A 78 -12.86 -1.99 13.22
CA ASN A 78 -14.08 -1.49 13.88
C ASN A 78 -15.31 -2.17 13.28
N SER A 79 -15.62 -3.39 13.76
CA SER A 79 -16.81 -4.12 13.30
C SER A 79 -18.07 -3.58 13.95
N VAL A 80 -19.01 -3.08 13.14
CA VAL A 80 -20.30 -2.54 13.57
C VAL A 80 -21.42 -3.35 12.93
N SER A 81 -22.49 -3.64 13.67
CA SER A 81 -23.67 -4.32 13.14
C SER A 81 -24.45 -3.42 12.17
N ILE A 82 -25.21 -4.00 11.24
CA ILE A 82 -26.05 -3.22 10.31
C ILE A 82 -27.08 -2.37 11.07
N SER A 83 -27.57 -2.85 12.23
CA SER A 83 -28.46 -2.11 13.12
C SER A 83 -27.81 -0.85 13.67
N GLU A 84 -26.62 -0.97 14.26
CA GLU A 84 -25.87 0.17 14.78
C GLU A 84 -25.46 1.13 13.66
N LEU A 85 -25.09 0.60 12.49
CA LEU A 85 -24.77 1.42 11.32
C LEU A 85 -25.99 2.24 10.84
N LYS A 86 -27.20 1.67 10.86
CA LYS A 86 -28.45 2.37 10.52
C LYS A 86 -28.79 3.50 11.50
N GLU A 87 -28.38 3.37 12.75
CA GLU A 87 -28.55 4.41 13.77
C GLU A 87 -27.60 5.59 13.54
N THR A 88 -26.48 5.38 12.82
CA THR A 88 -25.60 6.48 12.41
C THR A 88 -26.27 7.35 11.35
N ASN A 89 -25.93 8.65 11.37
CA ASN A 89 -26.41 9.61 10.38
C ASN A 89 -25.83 9.38 8.96
N LEU A 90 -24.88 8.44 8.79
CA LEU A 90 -24.28 8.11 7.49
C LEU A 90 -25.32 7.49 6.54
N CYS A 91 -26.06 6.47 6.97
CA CYS A 91 -27.00 5.75 6.10
C CYS A 91 -28.11 6.66 5.56
N LYS A 92 -28.64 7.56 6.41
CA LYS A 92 -29.70 8.52 6.01
C LYS A 92 -29.19 9.52 4.96
N LYS A 93 -27.96 10.03 5.13
CA LYS A 93 -27.34 10.96 4.17
C LYS A 93 -26.94 10.25 2.87
N TRP A 94 -26.40 9.04 2.98
CA TRP A 94 -26.01 8.22 1.83
C TRP A 94 -27.19 7.90 0.93
N HIS A 95 -28.34 7.48 1.48
CA HIS A 95 -29.53 7.19 0.69
C HIS A 95 -30.04 8.40 -0.12
N LYS A 96 -29.96 9.60 0.48
CA LYS A 96 -30.33 10.84 -0.21
C LYS A 96 -29.32 11.21 -1.30
N PHE A 97 -28.04 10.98 -1.07
CA PHE A 97 -26.97 11.20 -2.04
C PHE A 97 -27.05 10.22 -3.22
N SER A 98 -27.20 8.93 -2.94
CA SER A 98 -27.26 7.86 -3.96
C SER A 98 -28.42 8.09 -4.92
N LYS A 99 -29.60 8.45 -4.40
CA LYS A 99 -30.77 8.78 -5.22
C LYS A 99 -30.52 9.98 -6.14
N LYS A 100 -29.90 11.04 -5.62
CA LYS A 100 -29.56 12.25 -6.41
C LYS A 100 -28.47 11.98 -7.45
N LEU A 101 -27.54 11.05 -7.16
CA LEU A 101 -26.50 10.62 -8.09
C LEU A 101 -27.08 9.77 -9.22
N GLU A 102 -27.98 8.83 -8.90
CA GLU A 102 -28.72 8.05 -9.91
C GLU A 102 -29.56 8.96 -10.81
N GLU A 103 -30.31 9.91 -10.24
CA GLU A 103 -31.07 10.91 -11.00
C GLU A 103 -30.16 11.66 -12.00
N LYS A 104 -28.94 12.03 -11.60
CA LYS A 104 -27.96 12.67 -12.50
C LYS A 104 -27.36 11.74 -13.55
N ARG A 105 -27.09 10.48 -13.20
CA ARG A 105 -26.57 9.46 -14.13
C ARG A 105 -27.60 9.05 -15.18
N LEU A 106 -28.88 9.07 -14.82
CA LEU A 106 -29.98 8.80 -15.75
C LEU A 106 -30.21 9.97 -16.73
N THR A 107 -29.78 11.19 -16.37
CA THR A 107 -29.82 12.35 -17.26
C THR A 107 -28.57 12.58 -18.10
N ASN A 108 -27.40 12.07 -17.66
CA ASN A 108 -26.12 12.22 -18.36
C ASN A 108 -25.52 10.84 -18.62
N SER A 109 -25.46 10.41 -19.88
CA SER A 109 -24.69 9.23 -20.32
C SER A 109 -23.25 9.35 -19.83
N ALA A 110 -22.84 8.52 -18.87
CA ALA A 110 -21.48 8.50 -18.39
C ALA A 110 -20.53 8.00 -19.50
N PRO A 111 -19.35 8.61 -19.68
CA PRO A 111 -18.36 8.12 -20.64
C PRO A 111 -17.77 6.78 -20.15
N GLU A 112 -17.63 5.82 -21.06
CA GLU A 112 -17.02 4.50 -20.84
C GLU A 112 -15.55 4.56 -20.34
N GLU A 113 -14.91 5.73 -20.39
CA GLU A 113 -13.50 5.94 -20.04
C GLU A 113 -13.16 5.73 -18.56
N THR A 114 -14.13 5.92 -17.65
CA THR A 114 -13.83 5.86 -16.21
C THR A 114 -13.46 4.44 -15.74
N MET A 115 -14.06 3.39 -16.33
CA MET A 115 -13.72 2.00 -15.97
C MET A 115 -12.35 1.57 -16.50
N MET A 116 -11.95 2.06 -17.68
CA MET A 116 -10.64 1.78 -18.27
C MET A 116 -9.51 2.42 -17.45
N PHE A 117 -9.69 3.67 -16.99
CA PHE A 117 -8.70 4.34 -16.13
C PHE A 117 -8.54 3.66 -14.76
N TYR A 118 -9.62 3.20 -14.15
CA TYR A 118 -9.55 2.47 -12.87
C TYR A 118 -8.89 1.09 -13.01
N ALA A 119 -9.09 0.40 -14.14
CA ALA A 119 -8.47 -0.90 -14.40
C ALA A 119 -6.97 -0.79 -14.78
N LEU A 120 -6.53 0.39 -15.26
CA LEU A 120 -5.16 0.69 -15.66
C LEU A 120 -4.38 1.51 -14.62
N ALA A 121 -5.01 1.89 -13.50
CA ALA A 121 -4.39 2.74 -12.49
C ALA A 121 -3.29 2.00 -11.70
N ASP A 122 -3.45 0.69 -11.48
CA ASP A 122 -2.52 -0.09 -10.69
C ASP A 122 -1.67 -1.01 -11.57
N VAL A 123 -0.35 -0.89 -11.40
CA VAL A 123 0.61 -1.83 -11.98
C VAL A 123 0.37 -3.19 -11.31
N PRO A 124 0.14 -4.29 -12.05
CA PRO A 124 -0.08 -5.59 -11.45
C PRO A 124 1.19 -6.03 -10.72
N THR A 125 1.08 -6.34 -9.43
CA THR A 125 2.18 -6.82 -8.58
C THR A 125 1.78 -8.12 -7.89
N VAL A 126 2.77 -8.90 -7.45
CA VAL A 126 2.50 -10.05 -6.58
C VAL A 126 2.11 -9.56 -5.18
N GLU A 127 0.97 -10.03 -4.68
CA GLU A 127 0.45 -9.62 -3.37
C GLU A 127 0.15 -10.84 -2.49
N TYR A 128 0.34 -10.68 -1.19
CA TYR A 128 -0.14 -11.63 -0.19
C TYR A 128 -1.48 -11.18 0.40
N SER A 129 -2.54 -11.93 0.10
CA SER A 129 -3.85 -11.74 0.76
C SER A 129 -3.81 -12.40 2.13
N SER A 130 -3.72 -11.58 3.18
CA SER A 130 -3.70 -12.10 4.56
C SER A 130 -5.02 -12.74 4.97
N SER A 131 -6.16 -12.26 4.45
CA SER A 131 -7.48 -12.83 4.74
C SER A 131 -7.68 -14.22 4.16
N ASP A 132 -7.09 -14.49 2.99
CA ASP A 132 -7.20 -15.79 2.32
C ASP A 132 -5.98 -16.67 2.54
N HIS A 133 -4.96 -16.17 3.23
CA HIS A 133 -3.65 -16.82 3.41
C HIS A 133 -3.09 -17.33 2.08
N THR A 134 -3.17 -16.50 1.04
CA THR A 134 -2.88 -16.89 -0.34
C THR A 134 -2.01 -15.82 -1.00
N ILE A 135 -0.97 -16.25 -1.72
CA ILE A 135 -0.17 -15.39 -2.58
C ILE A 135 -0.83 -15.34 -3.96
N ILE A 136 -1.09 -14.15 -4.44
CA ILE A 136 -1.76 -13.88 -5.71
C ILE A 136 -0.69 -13.41 -6.68
N ILE A 137 -0.49 -14.19 -7.74
CA ILE A 137 0.40 -13.82 -8.85
C ILE A 137 -0.48 -13.49 -10.06
N PRO A 138 -0.59 -12.20 -10.44
CA PRO A 138 -1.31 -11.81 -11.64
C PRO A 138 -0.76 -12.51 -12.88
N ARG A 139 -1.67 -13.00 -13.73
CA ARG A 139 -1.28 -13.67 -14.99
C ARG A 139 -0.48 -12.75 -15.92
N SER A 140 -0.69 -11.44 -15.84
CA SER A 140 0.07 -10.43 -16.61
C SER A 140 1.57 -10.43 -16.30
N LEU A 141 1.98 -10.90 -15.11
CA LEU A 141 3.38 -11.03 -14.73
C LEU A 141 4.03 -12.33 -15.23
N LEU A 142 3.21 -13.29 -15.68
CA LEU A 142 3.65 -14.58 -16.20
C LEU A 142 3.81 -14.57 -17.73
N THR A 143 3.98 -13.39 -18.31
CA THR A 143 4.18 -13.18 -19.75
C THR A 143 5.36 -12.24 -20.01
N GLU A 144 5.87 -12.24 -21.24
CA GLU A 144 6.90 -11.28 -21.66
C GLU A 144 6.39 -9.83 -21.48
N PRO A 145 7.23 -8.89 -21.02
CA PRO A 145 8.67 -9.03 -20.77
C PRO A 145 9.04 -9.57 -19.39
N THR A 146 8.09 -9.70 -18.45
CA THR A 146 8.38 -10.01 -17.04
C THR A 146 8.88 -11.44 -16.84
N PHE A 147 8.24 -12.41 -17.48
CA PHE A 147 8.57 -13.83 -17.33
C PHE A 147 8.56 -14.56 -18.67
N LYS A 148 9.57 -15.40 -18.87
CA LYS A 148 9.65 -16.40 -19.92
C LYS A 148 10.47 -17.57 -19.42
N ASP A 149 10.01 -18.79 -19.69
CA ASP A 149 10.68 -20.03 -19.27
C ASP A 149 12.12 -20.14 -19.79
N SER A 150 12.41 -19.54 -20.95
CA SER A 150 13.75 -19.55 -21.55
C SER A 150 14.69 -18.48 -21.01
N TYR A 151 14.27 -17.66 -20.03
CA TYR A 151 15.16 -16.66 -19.44
C TYR A 151 16.15 -17.30 -18.47
N PRO A 152 17.37 -16.74 -18.34
CA PRO A 152 18.31 -17.17 -17.33
C PRO A 152 17.69 -17.05 -15.93
N SER A 153 18.03 -17.99 -15.05
CA SER A 153 17.55 -17.99 -13.66
C SER A 153 17.80 -16.66 -12.97
N SER A 154 18.97 -16.04 -13.17
CA SER A 154 19.31 -14.71 -12.63
C SER A 154 18.27 -13.64 -12.97
N ILE A 155 17.71 -13.66 -14.18
CA ILE A 155 16.64 -12.74 -14.62
C ILE A 155 15.31 -13.09 -13.93
N ILE A 156 14.94 -14.37 -13.91
CA ILE A 156 13.66 -14.83 -13.36
C ILE A 156 13.60 -14.54 -11.85
N TYR A 157 14.65 -14.89 -11.12
CA TYR A 157 14.75 -14.64 -9.69
C TYR A 157 14.83 -13.13 -9.38
N GLY A 158 15.56 -12.35 -10.19
CA GLY A 158 15.69 -10.89 -9.99
C GLY A 158 14.41 -10.10 -10.24
N ARG A 159 13.54 -10.56 -11.15
CA ARG A 159 12.24 -9.95 -11.42
C ARG A 159 11.16 -10.56 -10.53
N LEU A 160 10.62 -11.69 -10.97
CA LEU A 160 9.46 -12.32 -10.36
C LEU A 160 9.81 -13.00 -9.02
N GLY A 161 11.03 -13.51 -8.88
CA GLY A 161 11.46 -14.17 -7.64
C GLY A 161 11.46 -13.24 -6.43
N VAL A 162 11.90 -11.99 -6.60
CA VAL A 162 11.86 -10.97 -5.54
C VAL A 162 10.41 -10.62 -5.17
N GLU A 163 9.54 -10.39 -6.16
CA GLU A 163 8.11 -10.11 -5.91
C GLU A 163 7.41 -11.27 -5.16
N ILE A 164 7.70 -12.51 -5.53
CA ILE A 164 7.19 -13.69 -4.82
C ILE A 164 7.75 -13.75 -3.39
N ALA A 165 9.06 -13.53 -3.23
CA ALA A 165 9.70 -13.53 -1.92
C ALA A 165 9.11 -12.43 -1.01
N GLU A 166 8.78 -11.26 -1.54
CA GLU A 166 8.11 -10.19 -0.78
C GLU A 166 6.74 -10.61 -0.27
N ALA A 167 5.95 -11.28 -1.11
CA ALA A 167 4.65 -11.79 -0.71
C ALA A 167 4.78 -12.86 0.38
N VAL A 168 5.78 -13.75 0.27
CA VAL A 168 6.09 -14.75 1.31
C VAL A 168 6.51 -14.07 2.60
N VAL A 169 7.43 -13.10 2.57
CA VAL A 169 7.88 -12.36 3.76
C VAL A 169 6.70 -11.62 4.42
N SER A 170 5.81 -11.05 3.61
CA SER A 170 4.61 -10.37 4.11
C SER A 170 3.73 -11.26 5.00
N SER A 171 3.73 -12.58 4.77
CA SER A 171 2.96 -13.53 5.58
C SER A 171 3.50 -13.73 7.00
N VAL A 172 4.79 -13.52 7.22
CA VAL A 172 5.45 -13.72 8.52
C VAL A 172 5.71 -12.41 9.28
N LEU A 173 5.57 -11.27 8.60
CA LEU A 173 5.68 -9.94 9.22
C LEU A 173 4.50 -9.66 10.17
N PRO A 174 4.66 -8.74 11.14
CA PRO A 174 3.68 -8.50 12.21
C PRO A 174 2.23 -8.27 11.79
N TYR A 175 1.99 -7.69 10.61
CA TYR A 175 0.62 -7.47 10.12
C TYR A 175 0.04 -8.68 9.38
N GLY A 176 0.87 -9.48 8.73
CA GLY A 176 0.45 -10.72 8.05
C GLY A 176 0.30 -11.91 8.99
N SER A 177 1.08 -11.94 10.08
CA SER A 177 1.05 -12.99 11.11
C SER A 177 -0.21 -12.97 11.99
N LEU A 178 -1.02 -11.92 11.89
CA LEU A 178 -2.31 -11.80 12.58
C LEU A 178 -3.34 -12.81 12.10
N TRP A 179 -3.15 -13.41 10.93
CA TRP A 179 -4.09 -14.36 10.36
C TRP A 179 -3.59 -15.79 10.55
N THR A 180 -4.41 -16.62 11.18
CA THR A 180 -4.18 -18.07 11.27
C THR A 180 -4.40 -18.73 9.91
N ALA A 181 -3.85 -19.95 9.72
CA ALA A 181 -4.15 -20.79 8.56
C ALA A 181 -5.67 -21.06 8.40
N ASP A 182 -6.42 -21.05 9.51
CA ASP A 182 -7.89 -21.14 9.54
C ASP A 182 -8.60 -19.82 9.17
N ARG A 183 -7.85 -18.83 8.67
CA ARG A 183 -8.32 -17.49 8.26
C ARG A 183 -8.93 -16.66 9.40
N LYS A 184 -8.64 -17.00 10.65
CA LYS A 184 -9.11 -16.21 11.81
C LYS A 184 -8.06 -15.17 12.20
N ILE A 185 -8.54 -13.97 12.51
CA ILE A 185 -7.73 -12.90 13.08
C ILE A 185 -7.41 -13.26 14.53
N LEU A 186 -6.13 -13.25 14.86
CA LEU A 186 -5.62 -13.40 16.21
C LEU A 186 -5.79 -12.10 16.99
N SER A 187 -5.98 -12.24 18.31
CA SER A 187 -5.92 -11.09 19.20
C SER A 187 -4.55 -10.41 19.08
N PRO A 188 -4.48 -9.07 19.21
CA PRO A 188 -3.22 -8.32 19.30
C PRO A 188 -2.26 -8.86 20.36
N PHE A 189 -2.83 -9.44 21.43
CA PHE A 189 -2.10 -10.01 22.56
C PHE A 189 -1.77 -11.49 22.39
N HIS A 190 -2.01 -12.05 21.21
CA HIS A 190 -1.66 -13.44 20.93
C HIS A 190 -0.14 -13.59 20.82
N MET A 191 0.41 -14.65 21.42
CA MET A 191 1.85 -14.91 21.50
C MET A 191 2.55 -14.85 20.14
N THR A 192 1.96 -15.43 19.10
CA THR A 192 2.49 -15.37 17.72
C THR A 192 2.66 -13.94 17.19
N VAL A 193 1.71 -13.05 17.52
CA VAL A 193 1.76 -11.64 17.10
C VAL A 193 2.86 -10.93 17.86
N GLU A 194 2.92 -11.13 19.18
CA GLU A 194 3.95 -10.54 20.04
C GLU A 194 5.37 -10.99 19.64
N GLU A 195 5.55 -12.27 19.35
CA GLU A 195 6.83 -12.83 18.87
C GLU A 195 7.23 -12.24 17.51
N SER A 196 6.28 -12.08 16.58
CA SER A 196 6.56 -11.49 15.27
C SER A 196 6.99 -10.02 15.39
N ILE A 197 6.34 -9.23 16.27
CA ILE A 197 6.72 -7.85 16.57
C ILE A 197 8.12 -7.81 17.17
N ARG A 198 8.37 -8.64 18.18
CA ARG A 198 9.65 -8.69 18.90
C ARG A 198 10.82 -9.04 17.98
N THR A 199 10.62 -9.98 17.06
CA THR A 199 11.63 -10.42 16.08
C THR A 199 12.05 -9.27 15.16
N VAL A 200 11.09 -8.44 14.75
CA VAL A 200 11.30 -7.36 13.78
C VAL A 200 11.73 -6.05 14.44
N GLN A 201 11.44 -5.86 15.73
CA GLN A 201 11.63 -4.59 16.43
C GLN A 201 13.07 -4.06 16.41
N SER A 202 14.07 -4.92 16.61
CA SER A 202 15.48 -4.53 16.59
C SER A 202 15.93 -4.09 15.19
N SER A 203 15.57 -4.88 14.17
CA SER A 203 15.89 -4.60 12.77
C SER A 203 15.21 -3.32 12.27
N ASN A 204 13.93 -3.14 12.61
CA ASN A 204 13.21 -1.90 12.30
C ASN A 204 13.86 -0.70 12.94
N LYS A 205 14.19 -0.75 14.24
CA LYS A 205 14.86 0.37 14.91
C LYS A 205 16.19 0.71 14.25
N CYS A 206 17.00 -0.31 13.92
CA CYS A 206 18.27 -0.11 13.22
C CYS A 206 18.08 0.57 11.86
N LEU A 207 17.07 0.16 11.09
CA LEU A 207 16.76 0.78 9.81
C LEU A 207 16.23 2.20 9.97
N SER A 208 15.35 2.47 10.94
CA SER A 208 14.85 3.82 11.24
C SER A 208 16.00 4.75 11.60
N ASP A 209 16.89 4.33 12.50
CA ASP A 209 18.07 5.09 12.91
C ASP A 209 19.02 5.31 11.72
N HIS A 210 19.19 4.31 10.84
CA HIS A 210 20.01 4.46 9.64
C HIS A 210 19.40 5.48 8.66
N ILE A 211 18.10 5.37 8.38
CA ILE A 211 17.37 6.25 7.46
C ILE A 211 17.35 7.69 7.98
N SER A 212 17.12 7.90 9.28
CA SER A 212 17.13 9.24 9.87
C SER A 212 18.51 9.91 9.85
N ASN A 213 19.59 9.11 9.84
CA ASN A 213 20.97 9.59 9.77
C ASN A 213 21.47 9.77 8.34
N LEU A 214 20.70 9.37 7.32
CA LEU A 214 21.01 9.75 5.94
C LEU A 214 20.86 11.28 5.82
N ASN A 215 21.70 11.90 4.99
CA ASN A 215 21.66 13.35 4.70
C ASN A 215 20.40 13.75 3.88
N LEU A 216 19.25 13.15 4.17
CA LEU A 216 17.98 13.31 3.44
C LEU A 216 16.94 14.11 4.24
N GLU A 217 17.28 14.64 5.42
CA GLU A 217 16.38 15.41 6.30
C GLU A 217 15.04 14.70 6.60
N ILE A 218 15.03 13.36 6.65
CA ILE A 218 13.81 12.59 6.87
C ILE A 218 13.49 12.56 8.38
N PRO A 219 12.29 13.00 8.81
CA PRO A 219 11.86 12.88 10.20
C PRO A 219 11.85 11.42 10.66
N TYR A 220 12.19 11.19 11.94
CA TYR A 220 12.26 9.83 12.49
C TYR A 220 10.95 9.04 12.35
N ASP A 221 9.81 9.71 12.51
CA ASP A 221 8.49 9.06 12.39
C ASP A 221 8.26 8.51 10.97
N THR A 222 8.61 9.28 9.94
CA THR A 222 8.54 8.85 8.54
C THR A 222 9.56 7.73 8.24
N ALA A 223 10.75 7.81 8.85
CA ALA A 223 11.75 6.76 8.75
C ALA A 223 11.23 5.45 9.35
N ASN A 224 10.53 5.52 10.49
CA ASN A 224 9.93 4.36 11.16
C ASN A 224 8.77 3.74 10.37
N GLU A 225 7.92 4.57 9.75
CA GLU A 225 6.88 4.10 8.82
C GLU A 225 7.47 3.33 7.63
N THR A 226 8.61 3.79 7.13
CA THR A 226 9.27 3.18 5.97
C THR A 226 10.10 1.96 6.35
N ALA A 227 10.63 1.89 7.58
CA ALA A 227 11.56 0.86 8.03
C ALA A 227 11.02 -0.56 7.86
N LEU A 228 9.75 -0.80 8.21
CA LEU A 228 9.15 -2.14 8.05
C LEU A 228 9.03 -2.53 6.57
N LYS A 229 8.66 -1.57 5.71
CA LYS A 229 8.58 -1.80 4.26
C LYS A 229 9.97 -2.07 3.69
N THR A 230 10.98 -1.30 4.08
CA THR A 230 12.38 -1.54 3.70
C THR A 230 12.88 -2.90 4.18
N LEU A 231 12.57 -3.28 5.41
CA LEU A 231 12.93 -4.60 5.94
C LEU A 231 12.32 -5.72 5.10
N LYS A 232 11.05 -5.59 4.73
CA LYS A 232 10.37 -6.52 3.84
C LYS A 232 11.12 -6.67 2.51
N HIS A 233 11.42 -5.56 1.85
CA HIS A 233 12.12 -5.53 0.56
C HIS A 233 13.52 -6.16 0.67
N VAL A 234 14.32 -5.75 1.65
CA VAL A 234 15.69 -6.29 1.85
C VAL A 234 15.66 -7.78 2.16
N SER A 235 14.72 -8.23 3.00
CA SER A 235 14.57 -9.66 3.32
C SER A 235 14.19 -10.47 2.08
N ALA A 236 13.28 -9.96 1.26
CA ALA A 236 12.86 -10.61 0.03
C ALA A 236 13.99 -10.75 -0.99
N ILE A 237 14.80 -9.70 -1.18
CA ILE A 237 15.99 -9.73 -2.04
C ILE A 237 16.99 -10.78 -1.54
N SER A 238 17.23 -10.81 -0.22
CA SER A 238 18.13 -11.80 0.39
C SER A 238 17.65 -13.23 0.13
N ILE A 239 16.36 -13.51 0.33
CA ILE A 239 15.76 -14.83 0.12
C ILE A 239 15.82 -15.21 -1.36
N ALA A 240 15.49 -14.29 -2.27
CA ALA A 240 15.52 -14.54 -3.71
C ALA A 240 16.95 -14.82 -4.21
N ASN A 241 17.94 -14.10 -3.69
CA ASN A 241 19.36 -14.31 -4.03
C ASN A 241 19.91 -15.64 -3.48
N GLU A 242 19.49 -16.04 -2.27
CA GLU A 242 19.83 -17.36 -1.73
C GLU A 242 19.20 -18.47 -2.57
N ALA A 243 17.92 -18.33 -2.94
CA ALA A 243 17.23 -19.27 -3.82
C ALA A 243 17.88 -19.38 -5.21
N LEU A 244 18.33 -18.25 -5.77
CA LEU A 244 19.12 -18.22 -7.01
C LEU A 244 20.43 -19.01 -6.83
N THR A 245 21.17 -18.79 -5.75
CA THR A 245 22.44 -19.48 -5.49
C THR A 245 22.25 -20.99 -5.45
N ILE A 246 21.22 -21.48 -4.73
CA ILE A 246 20.85 -22.90 -4.67
C ILE A 246 20.45 -23.45 -6.05
N SER A 247 19.79 -22.63 -6.87
CA SER A 247 19.41 -23.01 -8.23
C SER A 247 20.62 -23.13 -9.15
N LEU A 248 21.61 -22.26 -9.01
CA LEU A 248 22.82 -22.23 -9.83
C LEU A 248 23.78 -23.38 -9.49
N GLU A 249 23.83 -23.84 -8.24
CA GLU A 249 24.62 -25.02 -7.85
C GLU A 249 24.27 -26.29 -8.65
N LYS A 250 23.03 -26.37 -9.15
CA LYS A 250 22.52 -27.51 -9.92
C LYS A 250 22.61 -27.31 -11.44
N ALA A 251 22.93 -26.10 -11.87
CA ALA A 251 22.92 -25.73 -13.28
C ALA A 251 24.35 -25.68 -13.85
N GLU A 252 24.46 -25.87 -15.16
CA GLU A 252 25.72 -25.62 -15.86
C GLU A 252 25.92 -24.10 -15.98
N HIS A 253 27.11 -23.63 -15.64
CA HIS A 253 27.43 -22.20 -15.69
C HIS A 253 27.63 -21.76 -17.14
N ILE A 254 26.79 -20.82 -17.60
CA ILE A 254 26.80 -20.29 -18.96
C ILE A 254 26.69 -18.77 -18.90
N HIS A 255 27.73 -18.09 -19.38
CA HIS A 255 27.68 -16.63 -19.51
C HIS A 255 26.68 -16.19 -20.56
N GLN A 256 26.00 -15.07 -20.28
CA GLN A 256 25.07 -14.48 -21.23
C GLN A 256 25.84 -13.79 -22.37
N PRO A 257 25.41 -13.97 -23.64
CA PRO A 257 26.03 -13.29 -24.76
C PRO A 257 26.01 -11.77 -24.57
N SER A 258 27.11 -11.09 -24.85
CA SER A 258 27.32 -9.65 -24.64
C SER A 258 27.34 -9.17 -23.18
N LEU A 259 27.30 -10.09 -22.20
CA LEU A 259 27.46 -9.83 -20.77
C LEU A 259 28.45 -10.82 -20.14
N GLU A 260 29.45 -11.26 -20.89
CA GLU A 260 30.39 -12.30 -20.49
C GLU A 260 31.25 -11.92 -19.29
N SER A 261 31.40 -10.62 -19.01
CA SER A 261 32.13 -10.11 -17.85
C SER A 261 31.33 -10.15 -16.54
N TYR A 262 30.04 -10.49 -16.60
CA TYR A 262 29.14 -10.47 -15.45
C TYR A 262 28.76 -11.89 -15.04
N GLU A 263 28.80 -12.14 -13.73
CA GLU A 263 28.27 -13.36 -13.13
C GLU A 263 26.75 -13.26 -12.99
N ASP A 264 26.08 -14.42 -12.86
CA ASP A 264 24.64 -14.50 -12.66
C ASP A 264 24.15 -13.69 -11.44
N SER A 265 24.96 -13.63 -10.38
CA SER A 265 24.67 -12.81 -9.20
C SER A 265 24.69 -11.30 -9.52
N ASN A 266 25.60 -10.85 -10.39
CA ASN A 266 25.62 -9.46 -10.84
C ASN A 266 24.39 -9.15 -11.70
N ILE A 267 24.03 -10.07 -12.61
CA ILE A 267 22.86 -9.93 -13.49
C ILE A 267 21.58 -9.83 -12.66
N PHE A 268 21.46 -10.63 -11.60
CA PHE A 268 20.35 -10.54 -10.65
C PHE A 268 20.17 -9.12 -10.10
N PHE A 269 21.24 -8.50 -9.57
CA PHE A 269 21.17 -7.15 -9.00
C PHE A 269 21.02 -6.03 -10.04
N ILE A 270 21.45 -6.25 -11.29
CA ILE A 270 21.24 -5.30 -12.38
C ILE A 270 19.76 -5.27 -12.81
N ILE A 271 19.10 -6.42 -12.75
CA ILE A 271 17.73 -6.59 -13.23
C ILE A 271 16.70 -6.29 -12.14
N PHE A 272 17.04 -6.54 -10.88
CA PHE A 272 16.23 -6.17 -9.73
C PHE A 272 15.90 -4.67 -9.78
N SER A 273 14.61 -4.35 -9.81
CA SER A 273 14.06 -2.98 -9.82
C SER A 273 12.83 -2.86 -8.95
#